data_AF-A0A7X7WID2-F1
#
_entry.id   AF-A0A7X7WID2-F1
#
_cell.length_a   1.000
_cell.length_b   1.000
_cell.length_c   1.000
_cell.angle_alpha   90.00
_cell.angle_beta   90.00
_cell.angle_gamma   90.00
#
_symmetry.space_group_name_H-M   'P 1'
#
loop_
_entity.id
_entity.type
_entity.pdbx_description
1 polymer ?
#
loop_
_entity_poly.entity_id
_entity_poly.type
_entity_poly.pdbx_seq_one_letter_code
_entity_poly.pdbx_strand_id
1 'polypeptide(L)'
;MIFSNARKRLESLMADNIHGAGYISRALLDLFISASAELKKSEYRKLVGLMDGWEPPMGTVLRVRAEIEDSVDEPGINIMSDLTIIQGDLGQAMTFAAEKAAVEILKYESVVTISNSGTIAQSIKCAGNLGWTGTLYVGESRPALEGRNLVESLIKSRWGFKIVFGSDNEIMSLVPPVGAAFVGA
;
A
#
# COMPACT_ATOMS: atom_id res chain seq x y z
N MET A 1 -14.93 10.99 -23.74
CA MET A 1 -14.08 11.70 -22.75
C MET A 1 -13.71 10.79 -21.59
N ILE A 2 -14.67 10.03 -21.03
CA ILE A 2 -14.49 9.13 -19.88
C ILE A 2 -13.39 8.07 -20.07
N PHE A 3 -13.46 7.27 -21.14
CA PHE A 3 -12.44 6.25 -21.43
C PHE A 3 -11.02 6.82 -21.48
N SER A 4 -10.84 8.00 -22.10
CA SER A 4 -9.52 8.65 -22.18
C SER A 4 -8.98 9.05 -20.81
N ASN A 5 -9.84 9.42 -19.86
CA ASN A 5 -9.43 9.77 -18.50
C ASN A 5 -9.06 8.51 -17.70
N ALA A 6 -9.88 7.46 -17.80
CA ALA A 6 -9.61 6.17 -17.16
C ALA A 6 -8.29 5.57 -17.66
N ARG A 7 -8.05 5.62 -18.98
CA ARG A 7 -6.79 5.22 -19.61
C ARG A 7 -5.58 5.97 -19.05
N LYS A 8 -5.62 7.31 -19.03
CA LYS A 8 -4.49 8.11 -18.50
C LYS A 8 -4.19 7.78 -17.04
N ARG A 9 -5.24 7.56 -16.24
CA ARG A 9 -5.10 7.19 -14.83
C ARG A 9 -4.48 5.80 -14.68
N LEU A 10 -4.87 4.83 -15.52
CA LEU A 10 -4.25 3.50 -15.56
C LEU A 10 -2.76 3.60 -15.94
N GLU A 11 -2.43 4.30 -17.03
CA GLU A 11 -1.05 4.50 -17.48
C GLU A 11 -0.18 5.14 -16.40
N SER A 12 -0.73 6.12 -15.64
CA SER A 12 -0.04 6.72 -14.50
C SER A 12 0.19 5.74 -13.35
N LEU A 13 -0.74 4.82 -13.07
CA LEU A 13 -0.57 3.79 -12.04
C LEU A 13 0.46 2.75 -12.46
N MET A 14 0.48 2.38 -13.74
CA MET A 14 1.44 1.42 -14.30
C MET A 14 2.88 1.94 -14.26
N ALA A 15 3.05 3.27 -14.34
CA ALA A 15 4.33 3.95 -14.25
C ALA A 15 4.72 4.37 -12.81
N ASP A 16 3.87 4.11 -11.81
CA ASP A 16 4.12 4.52 -10.42
C ASP A 16 5.22 3.65 -9.78
N ASN A 17 6.30 4.30 -9.39
CA ASN A 17 7.44 3.69 -8.71
C ASN A 17 7.72 4.32 -7.33
N ILE A 18 6.78 5.12 -6.82
CA ILE A 18 6.90 5.85 -5.55
C ILE A 18 6.00 5.22 -4.50
N HIS A 19 4.81 4.75 -4.90
CA HIS A 19 3.84 4.18 -3.97
C HIS A 19 3.97 2.65 -3.87
N GLY A 20 3.77 2.13 -2.65
CA GLY A 20 3.81 0.69 -2.40
C GLY A 20 2.57 -0.06 -2.91
N ALA A 21 2.67 -1.40 -2.93
CA ALA A 21 1.67 -2.32 -3.46
C ALA A 21 0.23 -2.04 -2.98
N GLY A 22 0.04 -1.82 -1.68
CA GLY A 22 -1.29 -1.58 -1.11
C GLY A 22 -1.97 -0.29 -1.62
N TYR A 23 -1.19 0.74 -1.98
CA TYR A 23 -1.74 1.94 -2.61
C TYR A 23 -2.16 1.65 -4.05
N ILE A 24 -1.25 1.06 -4.85
CA ILE A 24 -1.48 0.77 -6.26
C ILE A 24 -2.68 -0.17 -6.41
N SER A 25 -2.75 -1.24 -5.62
CA SER A 25 -3.88 -2.18 -5.62
C SER A 25 -5.23 -1.51 -5.36
N ARG A 26 -5.31 -0.61 -4.36
CA ARG A 26 -6.55 0.13 -4.09
C ARG A 26 -6.91 1.09 -5.20
N ALA A 27 -5.93 1.84 -5.71
CA ALA A 27 -6.14 2.80 -6.78
C ALA A 27 -6.57 2.11 -8.09
N LEU A 28 -6.07 0.90 -8.34
CA LEU A 28 -6.48 0.05 -9.45
C LEU A 28 -7.94 -0.41 -9.28
N LEU A 29 -8.31 -0.94 -8.10
CA LEU A 29 -9.70 -1.29 -7.80
C LEU A 29 -10.64 -0.09 -7.92
N ASP A 30 -10.29 1.06 -7.34
CA ASP A 30 -11.09 2.30 -7.43
C ASP A 30 -11.32 2.72 -8.89
N LEU A 31 -10.28 2.63 -9.72
CA LEU A 31 -10.35 2.96 -11.13
C LEU A 31 -11.34 2.02 -11.85
N PHE A 32 -11.24 0.72 -11.64
CA PHE A 32 -12.06 -0.27 -12.35
C PHE A 32 -13.50 -0.33 -11.81
N ILE A 33 -13.72 -0.13 -10.51
CA ILE A 33 -15.05 0.07 -9.94
C ILE A 33 -15.72 1.29 -10.60
N SER A 34 -15.03 2.44 -10.63
CA SER A 34 -15.58 3.65 -11.26
C SER A 34 -15.85 3.45 -12.77
N ALA A 35 -14.91 2.81 -13.47
CA ALA A 35 -15.04 2.54 -14.89
C ALA A 35 -16.19 1.58 -15.21
N SER A 36 -16.50 0.63 -14.32
CA SER A 36 -17.60 -0.33 -14.52
C SER A 36 -18.99 0.33 -14.51
N ALA A 37 -19.13 1.47 -13.82
CA ALA A 37 -20.36 2.25 -13.77
C ALA A 37 -20.53 3.15 -15.01
N GLU A 38 -19.44 3.58 -15.64
CA GLU A 38 -19.44 4.64 -16.66
C GLU A 38 -19.14 4.15 -18.09
N LEU A 39 -18.45 3.01 -18.23
CA LEU A 39 -18.00 2.50 -19.54
C LEU A 39 -18.92 1.41 -20.07
N LYS A 40 -19.03 1.34 -21.41
CA LYS A 40 -19.61 0.17 -22.06
C LYS A 40 -18.68 -1.03 -21.86
N LYS A 41 -19.25 -2.24 -21.83
CA LYS A 41 -18.46 -3.50 -21.69
C LYS A 41 -17.29 -3.61 -22.67
N SER A 42 -17.45 -3.13 -23.91
CA SER A 42 -16.38 -3.11 -24.92
C SER A 42 -15.26 -2.10 -24.64
N GLU A 43 -15.57 -0.96 -24.03
CA GLU A 43 -14.58 0.03 -23.59
C GLU A 43 -13.88 -0.44 -22.31
N TYR A 44 -14.62 -1.04 -21.39
CA TYR A 44 -14.08 -1.67 -20.19
C TYR A 44 -13.06 -2.75 -20.55
N ARG A 45 -13.39 -3.66 -21.48
CA ARG A 45 -12.46 -4.67 -22.01
C ARG A 45 -11.21 -4.06 -22.63
N LYS A 46 -11.34 -2.96 -23.38
CA LYS A 46 -10.18 -2.24 -23.91
C LYS A 46 -9.30 -1.66 -22.80
N LEU A 47 -9.89 -1.19 -21.70
CA LEU A 47 -9.16 -0.68 -20.55
C LEU A 47 -8.39 -1.80 -19.85
N VAL A 48 -9.02 -2.97 -19.68
CA VAL A 48 -8.36 -4.16 -19.11
C VAL A 48 -7.20 -4.61 -19.97
N GLY A 49 -7.38 -4.71 -21.30
CA GLY A 49 -6.31 -5.10 -22.21
C GLY A 49 -5.12 -4.13 -22.30
N LEU A 50 -5.19 -2.93 -21.69
CA LEU A 50 -4.01 -2.08 -21.54
C LEU A 50 -3.04 -2.60 -20.46
N MET A 51 -3.50 -3.47 -19.57
CA MET A 51 -2.67 -4.14 -18.57
C MET A 51 -1.95 -5.36 -19.15
N ASP A 52 -2.23 -5.76 -20.39
CA ASP A 52 -1.57 -6.89 -21.04
C ASP A 52 -0.06 -6.68 -21.09
N GLY A 53 0.69 -7.64 -20.52
CA GLY A 53 2.15 -7.56 -20.42
C GLY A 53 2.68 -6.63 -19.31
N TRP A 54 1.81 -6.03 -18.49
CA TRP A 54 2.23 -5.33 -17.29
C TRP A 54 2.53 -6.32 -16.16
N GLU A 55 3.81 -6.43 -15.81
CA GLU A 55 4.31 -7.34 -14.76
C GLU A 55 4.90 -6.55 -13.59
N PRO A 56 4.06 -5.94 -12.74
CA PRO A 56 4.55 -5.29 -11.53
C PRO A 56 5.19 -6.34 -10.60
N PRO A 57 6.33 -6.03 -9.95
CA PRO A 57 7.01 -6.96 -9.04
C PRO A 57 6.27 -7.16 -7.70
N MET A 58 5.02 -6.71 -7.60
CA MET A 58 4.23 -6.63 -6.38
C MET A 58 3.11 -7.68 -6.42
N GLY A 59 3.22 -8.72 -5.60
CA GLY A 59 2.27 -9.85 -5.59
C GLY A 59 0.81 -9.42 -5.41
N THR A 60 0.54 -8.44 -4.53
CA THR A 60 -0.82 -7.91 -4.32
C THR A 60 -1.36 -7.19 -5.56
N VAL A 61 -0.50 -6.52 -6.34
CA VAL A 61 -0.93 -5.85 -7.57
C VAL A 61 -1.23 -6.88 -8.66
N LEU A 62 -0.38 -7.91 -8.80
CA LEU A 62 -0.63 -9.04 -9.70
C LEU A 62 -1.94 -9.76 -9.37
N ARG A 63 -2.20 -10.02 -8.09
CA ARG A 63 -3.47 -10.63 -7.65
C ARG A 63 -4.65 -9.76 -8.08
N VAL A 64 -4.63 -8.46 -7.74
CA VAL A 64 -5.75 -7.55 -8.09
C VAL A 64 -5.95 -7.43 -9.59
N ARG A 65 -4.87 -7.40 -10.38
CA ARG A 65 -4.95 -7.41 -11.84
C ARG A 65 -5.69 -8.66 -12.35
N ALA A 66 -5.31 -9.85 -11.86
CA ALA A 66 -5.95 -11.10 -12.25
C ALA A 66 -7.45 -11.11 -11.90
N GLU A 67 -7.81 -10.67 -10.70
CA GLU A 67 -9.23 -10.57 -10.29
C GLU A 67 -10.02 -9.63 -11.22
N ILE A 68 -9.44 -8.49 -11.61
CA ILE A 68 -10.08 -7.55 -12.56
C ILE A 68 -10.27 -8.19 -13.94
N GLU A 69 -9.28 -8.95 -14.42
CA GLU A 69 -9.35 -9.69 -15.69
C GLU A 69 -10.46 -10.75 -15.63
N ASP A 70 -10.52 -11.54 -14.56
CA ASP A 70 -11.51 -12.59 -14.35
C ASP A 70 -12.95 -12.04 -14.29
N SER A 71 -13.19 -10.93 -13.55
CA SER A 71 -14.53 -10.32 -13.46
C SER A 71 -15.11 -9.89 -14.82
N VAL A 72 -14.27 -9.61 -15.82
CA VAL A 72 -14.71 -9.13 -17.16
C VAL A 72 -15.23 -10.27 -18.03
N ASP A 73 -14.60 -11.42 -17.88
CA ASP A 73 -14.80 -12.59 -18.72
C ASP A 73 -15.86 -13.51 -18.16
N GLU A 74 -16.16 -13.42 -16.87
CA GLU A 74 -17.20 -14.23 -16.25
C GLU A 74 -18.63 -13.77 -16.65
N PRO A 75 -19.43 -14.63 -17.30
CA PRO A 75 -20.79 -14.29 -17.67
C PRO A 75 -21.70 -14.17 -16.44
N GLY A 76 -22.46 -13.07 -16.35
CA GLY A 76 -23.47 -12.88 -15.30
C GLY A 76 -22.95 -12.23 -14.01
N ILE A 77 -21.65 -11.98 -13.89
CA ILE A 77 -21.08 -11.21 -12.77
C ILE A 77 -21.40 -9.72 -12.88
N ASN A 78 -21.77 -9.13 -11.76
CA ASN A 78 -21.78 -7.68 -11.58
C ASN A 78 -20.38 -7.21 -11.16
N ILE A 79 -19.60 -6.76 -12.14
CA ILE A 79 -18.20 -6.32 -11.98
C ILE A 79 -18.03 -5.33 -10.83
N MET A 80 -18.93 -4.34 -10.72
CA MET A 80 -18.84 -3.33 -9.66
C MET A 80 -18.95 -3.97 -8.28
N SER A 81 -19.92 -4.87 -8.10
CA SER A 81 -20.16 -5.55 -6.82
C SER A 81 -18.98 -6.45 -6.45
N ASP A 82 -18.49 -7.20 -7.42
CA ASP A 82 -17.39 -8.15 -7.24
C ASP A 82 -16.09 -7.45 -6.83
N LEU A 83 -15.69 -6.42 -7.59
CA LEU A 83 -14.50 -5.62 -7.27
C LEU A 83 -14.63 -4.86 -5.94
N THR A 84 -15.85 -4.46 -5.56
CA THR A 84 -16.11 -3.83 -4.25
C THR A 84 -15.88 -4.82 -3.11
N ILE A 85 -16.28 -6.08 -3.27
CA ILE A 85 -16.02 -7.14 -2.28
C ILE A 85 -14.51 -7.37 -2.15
N ILE A 86 -13.81 -7.53 -3.28
CA ILE A 86 -12.36 -7.72 -3.31
C ILE A 86 -11.63 -6.55 -2.63
N GLN A 87 -12.09 -5.32 -2.86
CA GLN A 87 -11.55 -4.12 -2.19
C GLN A 87 -11.78 -4.15 -0.68
N GLY A 88 -12.97 -4.55 -0.25
CA GLY A 88 -13.31 -4.72 1.17
C GLY A 88 -12.42 -5.75 1.84
N ASP A 89 -12.26 -6.93 1.23
CA ASP A 89 -11.44 -8.02 1.75
C ASP A 89 -9.96 -7.64 1.83
N LEU A 90 -9.43 -6.95 0.80
CA LEU A 90 -8.09 -6.40 0.82
C LEU A 90 -7.91 -5.41 1.98
N GLY A 91 -8.86 -4.49 2.16
CA GLY A 91 -8.84 -3.52 3.26
C GLY A 91 -8.85 -4.16 4.64
N GLN A 92 -9.68 -5.19 4.83
CA GLN A 92 -9.75 -5.95 6.08
C GLN A 92 -8.46 -6.72 6.34
N ALA A 93 -7.91 -7.41 5.33
CA ALA A 93 -6.67 -8.16 5.47
C ALA A 93 -5.48 -7.25 5.84
N MET A 94 -5.37 -6.09 5.19
CA MET A 94 -4.33 -5.10 5.51
C MET A 94 -4.48 -4.55 6.93
N THR A 95 -5.72 -4.26 7.35
CA THR A 95 -6.00 -3.76 8.70
C THR A 95 -5.65 -4.80 9.76
N PHE A 96 -6.09 -6.05 9.56
CA PHE A 96 -5.80 -7.16 10.44
C PHE A 96 -4.28 -7.41 10.58
N ALA A 97 -3.55 -7.42 9.46
CA ALA A 97 -2.10 -7.58 9.48
C ALA A 97 -1.42 -6.44 10.26
N ALA A 98 -1.87 -5.20 10.07
CA ALA A 98 -1.32 -4.04 10.77
C ALA A 98 -1.59 -4.09 12.28
N GLU A 99 -2.77 -4.55 12.70
CA GLU A 99 -3.11 -4.74 14.12
C GLU A 99 -2.26 -5.83 14.76
N LYS A 100 -2.02 -6.95 14.06
CA LYS A 100 -1.13 -8.02 14.56
C LYS A 100 0.30 -7.53 14.70
N ALA A 101 0.81 -6.79 13.73
CA ALA A 101 2.13 -6.18 13.81
C ALA A 101 2.22 -5.14 14.94
N ALA A 102 1.17 -4.35 15.17
CA ALA A 102 1.10 -3.38 16.26
C ALA A 102 1.24 -4.05 17.64
N VAL A 103 0.56 -5.18 17.87
CA VAL A 103 0.69 -5.96 19.11
C VAL A 103 2.11 -6.45 19.33
N GLU A 104 2.81 -6.84 18.25
CA GLU A 104 4.21 -7.26 18.32
C GLU A 104 5.13 -6.07 18.61
N ILE A 105 4.92 -4.91 17.98
CA ILE A 105 5.67 -3.66 18.21
C ILE A 105 5.69 -3.26 19.69
N LEU A 106 4.57 -3.44 20.41
CA LEU A 106 4.47 -3.09 21.84
C LEU A 106 5.51 -3.78 22.73
N LYS A 107 6.11 -4.88 22.28
CA LYS A 107 7.11 -5.65 23.04
C LYS A 107 8.51 -5.04 22.99
N TYR A 108 8.75 -4.08 22.08
CA TYR A 108 10.09 -3.55 21.81
C TYR A 108 10.18 -2.07 22.18
N GLU A 109 11.30 -1.68 22.79
CA GLU A 109 11.61 -0.28 23.08
C GLU A 109 11.96 0.50 21.82
N SER A 110 12.44 -0.19 20.80
CA SER A 110 12.85 0.37 19.52
C SER A 110 12.45 -0.50 18.35
N VAL A 111 12.00 0.15 17.28
CA VAL A 111 11.69 -0.50 16.00
C VAL A 111 12.44 0.22 14.89
N VAL A 112 12.98 -0.54 13.94
CA VAL A 112 13.54 0.00 12.69
C VAL A 112 12.70 -0.42 11.50
N THR A 113 12.51 0.50 10.55
CA THR A 113 11.88 0.24 9.26
C THR A 113 12.66 0.92 8.13
N ILE A 114 12.45 0.41 6.94
CA ILE A 114 12.92 1.00 5.69
C ILE A 114 11.73 1.12 4.72
N SER A 115 11.87 1.98 3.71
CA SER A 115 10.89 2.21 2.66
C SER A 115 9.58 2.86 3.14
N ASN A 116 8.65 3.10 2.21
CA ASN A 116 7.33 3.67 2.45
C ASN A 116 6.23 2.61 2.40
N SER A 117 6.18 1.73 3.40
CA SER A 117 5.13 0.73 3.51
C SER A 117 3.88 1.27 4.21
N GLY A 118 2.75 1.27 3.50
CA GLY A 118 1.46 1.64 4.08
C GLY A 118 1.02 0.72 5.24
N THR A 119 1.35 -0.57 5.16
CA THR A 119 1.06 -1.53 6.25
C THR A 119 1.91 -1.22 7.48
N ILE A 120 3.19 -0.89 7.32
CA ILE A 120 4.04 -0.48 8.45
C ILE A 120 3.55 0.84 9.04
N ALA A 121 3.24 1.83 8.19
CA ALA A 121 2.67 3.09 8.66
C ALA A 121 1.42 2.87 9.52
N GLN A 122 0.50 2.00 9.08
CA GLN A 122 -0.69 1.65 9.84
C GLN A 122 -0.36 0.90 11.13
N SER A 123 0.58 -0.04 11.09
CA SER A 123 1.02 -0.82 12.26
C SER A 123 1.57 0.08 13.36
N ILE A 124 2.43 1.04 12.99
CA ILE A 124 3.01 2.03 13.91
C ILE A 124 1.92 2.92 14.52
N LYS A 125 0.96 3.39 13.71
CA LYS A 125 -0.17 4.19 14.21
C LYS A 125 -1.03 3.40 15.19
N CYS A 126 -1.34 2.15 14.87
CA CYS A 126 -2.05 1.23 15.76
C CYS A 126 -1.28 1.01 17.06
N ALA A 127 0.04 0.78 17.02
CA ALA A 127 0.87 0.66 18.21
C ALA A 127 0.85 1.93 19.07
N GLY A 128 0.94 3.12 18.45
CA GLY A 128 0.80 4.40 19.14
C GLY A 128 -0.55 4.56 19.85
N ASN A 129 -1.65 4.16 19.19
CA ASN A 129 -2.99 4.15 19.80
C ASN A 129 -3.11 3.17 20.98
N LEU A 130 -2.37 2.07 20.94
CA LEU A 130 -2.29 1.09 22.02
C LEU A 130 -1.32 1.50 23.14
N GLY A 131 -0.74 2.71 23.07
CA GLY A 131 0.10 3.27 24.13
C GLY A 131 1.59 3.00 23.95
N TRP A 132 2.07 2.63 22.76
CA TRP A 132 3.50 2.51 22.50
C TRP A 132 4.21 3.86 22.64
N THR A 133 5.28 3.91 23.43
CA THR A 133 6.10 5.11 23.70
C THR A 133 7.58 4.94 23.34
N GLY A 134 7.89 3.92 22.53
CA GLY A 134 9.25 3.60 22.11
C GLY A 134 9.84 4.57 21.09
N THR A 135 10.88 4.12 20.40
CA THR A 135 11.56 4.88 19.33
C THR A 135 11.48 4.16 17.99
N LEU A 136 10.96 4.83 16.98
CA LEU A 136 10.96 4.39 15.60
C LEU A 136 12.16 4.97 14.86
N TYR A 137 12.98 4.11 14.29
CA TYR A 137 14.09 4.46 13.42
C TYR A 137 13.69 4.25 11.96
N VAL A 138 13.87 5.26 11.12
CA VAL A 138 13.47 5.25 9.70
C VAL A 138 14.64 5.67 8.83
N GLY A 139 15.09 4.76 7.96
CA GLY A 139 16.07 5.07 6.91
C GLY A 139 15.45 5.90 5.78
N GLU A 140 16.25 6.79 5.18
CA GLU A 140 15.81 7.63 4.05
C GLU A 140 15.36 6.82 2.83
N SER A 141 15.86 5.59 2.64
CA SER A 141 15.51 4.66 1.57
C SER A 141 15.95 5.17 0.19
N ARG A 142 17.27 5.22 -0.03
CA ARG A 142 17.83 5.62 -1.33
C ARG A 142 17.54 4.59 -2.43
N PRO A 143 17.42 5.03 -3.69
CA PRO A 143 17.60 6.40 -4.19
C PRO A 143 16.34 7.27 -4.17
N ALA A 144 15.15 6.69 -3.97
CA ALA A 144 13.87 7.38 -4.10
C ALA A 144 13.51 8.28 -2.89
N LEU A 145 14.20 8.11 -1.76
CA LEU A 145 14.00 8.87 -0.52
C LEU A 145 12.59 8.71 0.09
N GLU A 146 11.97 7.57 -0.16
CA GLU A 146 10.57 7.31 0.18
C GLU A 146 10.32 7.21 1.71
N GLY A 147 11.34 6.92 2.51
CA GLY A 147 11.23 6.91 3.98
C GLY A 147 10.79 8.27 4.54
N ARG A 148 11.08 9.36 3.83
CA ARG A 148 10.57 10.69 4.17
C ARG A 148 9.04 10.75 4.15
N ASN A 149 8.40 10.12 3.17
CA ASN A 149 6.94 10.11 3.05
C ASN A 149 6.29 9.36 4.21
N LEU A 150 6.92 8.27 4.66
CA LEU A 150 6.51 7.53 5.85
C LEU A 150 6.57 8.43 7.10
N VAL A 151 7.70 9.10 7.34
CA VAL A 151 7.88 10.02 8.47
C VAL A 151 6.85 11.14 8.42
N GLU A 152 6.67 11.79 7.27
CA GLU A 152 5.66 12.85 7.07
C GLU A 152 4.24 12.37 7.36
N SER A 153 3.92 11.10 7.05
CA SER A 153 2.61 10.50 7.34
C SER A 153 2.39 10.23 8.84
N LEU A 154 3.47 10.06 9.61
CA LEU A 154 3.44 9.76 11.03
C LEU A 154 3.50 11.05 11.86
N ILE A 155 4.32 12.04 11.53
CA ILE A 155 4.43 13.28 12.33
C ILE A 155 3.15 14.14 12.35
N LYS A 156 2.19 13.90 11.43
CA LYS A 156 0.91 14.63 11.37
C LYS A 156 0.02 14.43 12.60
N SER A 157 0.35 13.51 13.50
CA SER A 157 -0.40 13.24 14.72
C SER A 157 0.52 13.25 15.94
N ARG A 158 -0.03 13.59 17.11
CA ARG A 158 0.73 13.60 18.37
C ARG A 158 0.81 12.20 18.96
N TRP A 159 1.74 11.40 18.46
CA TRP A 159 2.02 10.08 19.02
C TRP A 159 2.87 10.17 20.29
N GLY A 160 2.74 9.16 21.16
CA GLY A 160 3.56 9.03 22.38
C GLY A 160 4.98 8.49 22.14
N PHE A 161 5.32 8.10 20.92
CA PHE A 161 6.63 7.54 20.55
C PHE A 161 7.51 8.57 19.83
N LYS A 162 8.83 8.32 19.82
CA LYS A 162 9.84 9.15 19.13
C LYS A 162 10.11 8.62 17.72
N ILE A 163 10.45 9.52 16.80
CA ILE A 163 10.89 9.15 15.44
C ILE A 163 12.31 9.69 15.24
N VAL A 164 13.22 8.82 14.80
CA VAL A 164 14.59 9.13 14.37
C VAL A 164 14.69 8.85 12.89
N PHE A 165 15.01 9.88 12.11
CA PHE A 165 15.15 9.82 10.65
C PHE A 165 16.58 10.18 10.25
N GLY A 166 17.17 9.43 9.34
CA GLY A 166 18.54 9.63 8.88
C GLY A 166 18.87 8.81 7.65
N SER A 167 20.12 8.87 7.21
CA SER A 167 20.55 8.02 6.10
C SER A 167 20.47 6.53 6.48
N ASP A 168 20.34 5.67 5.48
CA ASP A 168 20.20 4.22 5.69
C ASP A 168 21.35 3.66 6.54
N ASN A 169 22.58 4.13 6.31
CA ASN A 169 23.77 3.72 7.06
C ASN A 169 23.79 4.24 8.51
N GLU A 170 23.40 5.51 8.72
CA GLU A 170 23.36 6.09 10.06
C GLU A 170 22.32 5.39 10.93
N ILE A 171 21.12 5.16 10.39
CA ILE A 171 20.05 4.48 11.11
C ILE A 171 20.50 3.09 11.55
N MET A 172 21.11 2.31 10.66
CA MET A 172 21.61 0.97 11.01
C MET A 172 22.66 0.99 12.13
N SER A 173 23.44 2.07 12.26
CA SER A 173 24.42 2.23 13.35
C SER A 173 23.81 2.66 14.68
N LEU A 174 22.61 3.25 14.66
CA LEU A 174 21.94 3.82 15.83
C LEU A 174 20.94 2.86 16.48
N VAL A 175 20.47 1.85 15.75
CA VAL A 175 19.49 0.88 16.28
C VAL A 175 20.12 0.08 17.42
N PRO A 176 19.56 0.14 18.65
CA PRO A 176 20.11 -0.61 19.76
C PRO A 176 19.87 -2.12 19.59
N PRO A 177 20.69 -2.99 20.21
CA PRO A 177 20.59 -4.46 20.05
C PRO A 177 19.27 -5.09 20.52
N VAL A 178 18.45 -4.35 21.27
CA VAL A 178 17.16 -4.78 21.84
C VAL A 178 15.95 -4.35 20.99
N GLY A 179 16.18 -3.99 19.73
CA GLY A 179 15.12 -3.60 18.79
C GLY A 179 14.63 -4.72 17.88
N ALA A 180 13.55 -4.41 17.14
CA ALA A 180 13.03 -5.27 16.09
C ALA A 180 13.00 -4.52 14.74
N ALA A 181 13.15 -5.26 13.65
CA ALA A 181 12.98 -4.74 12.29
C ALA A 181 11.58 -5.10 11.77
N PHE A 182 10.85 -4.10 11.31
CA PHE A 182 9.55 -4.26 10.65
C PHE A 182 9.65 -3.67 9.25
N VAL A 183 9.37 -4.49 8.23
CA VAL A 183 9.49 -4.10 6.82
C VAL A 183 8.25 -4.53 6.04
N GLY A 184 7.93 -3.78 4.99
CA GLY A 184 6.92 -4.20 4.01
C GLY A 184 7.45 -5.30 3.09
N ALA A 185 6.52 -5.97 2.41
CA ALA A 185 6.77 -6.92 1.33
C ALA A 185 5.76 -6.70 0.21
#